data_AF-A0A843KF04-F1
#
_entry.id   AF-A0A843KF04-F1
#
_cell.length_a   1.000
_cell.length_b   1.000
_cell.length_c   1.000
_cell.angle_alpha   90.00
_cell.angle_beta   90.00
_cell.angle_gamma   90.00
#
_symmetry.space_group_name_H-M   'P 1'
#
loop_
_entity.id
_entity.type
_entity.pdbx_description
1 polymer ?
#
loop_
_entity_poly.entity_id
_entity_poly.type
_entity_poly.pdbx_seq_one_letter_code
_entity_poly.pdbx_strand_id
1 'polypeptide(L)'
;MICIEIRKRDLRELARTEIENLPGCLFTGTSPLLRPFMKNLEEILPAENRGRGDSYILSALHTHIDWIRADEGSIAVGSGEKTVAISREELGELMGVRYPTTSHHQLNLPGLLFLQSGPALQETCAILLRRDHHLKIPDGRRTRRYIFHSSVTAIDADKERIAVFFDMERLPKRADGSCVLV
;
A
#
# COMPACT_ATOMS: atom_id res chain seq x y z
N MET A 1 15.75 -4.90 8.48
CA MET A 1 14.31 -4.90 8.13
C MET A 1 13.51 -4.60 9.39
N ILE A 2 12.53 -3.72 9.29
CA ILE A 2 11.63 -3.29 10.38
C ILE A 2 10.21 -3.72 10.01
N CYS A 3 9.41 -4.16 10.98
CA CYS A 3 8.01 -4.48 10.78
C CYS A 3 7.15 -3.66 11.74
N ILE A 4 6.09 -3.05 11.22
CA ILE A 4 5.07 -2.38 12.03
C ILE A 4 3.76 -3.11 11.85
N GLU A 5 3.13 -3.45 12.96
CA GLU A 5 1.80 -4.02 13.00
C GLU A 5 0.78 -2.95 13.40
N ILE A 6 -0.27 -2.81 12.61
CA ILE A 6 -1.33 -1.84 12.80
C ILE A 6 -2.65 -2.58 12.96
N ARG A 7 -3.34 -2.34 14.07
CA ARG A 7 -4.69 -2.83 14.32
C ARG A 7 -5.68 -1.67 14.24
N LYS A 8 -6.98 -1.98 14.22
CA LYS A 8 -8.05 -0.96 14.22
C LYS A 8 -7.92 0.05 15.35
N ARG A 9 -7.50 -0.41 16.54
CA ARG A 9 -7.29 0.46 17.71
C ARG A 9 -6.24 1.53 17.45
N ASP A 10 -5.17 1.20 16.73
CA ASP A 10 -4.07 2.11 16.47
C ASP A 10 -4.52 3.22 15.52
N LEU A 11 -5.31 2.88 14.50
CA LEU A 11 -5.92 3.85 13.58
C LEU A 11 -6.91 4.78 14.30
N ARG A 12 -7.67 4.24 15.25
CA ARG A 12 -8.60 5.04 16.07
C ARG A 12 -7.86 5.96 17.05
N GLU A 13 -6.85 5.46 17.74
CA GLU A 13 -6.15 6.20 18.79
C GLU A 13 -5.14 7.20 18.24
N LEU A 14 -4.40 6.83 17.20
CA LEU A 14 -3.31 7.63 16.65
C LEU A 14 -3.76 8.55 15.51
N ALA A 15 -4.74 8.12 14.71
CA ALA A 15 -5.23 8.89 13.55
C ALA A 15 -6.71 9.29 13.66
N ARG A 16 -7.38 9.03 14.80
CA ARG A 16 -8.80 9.38 15.03
C ARG A 16 -9.74 8.91 13.92
N THR A 17 -9.42 7.76 13.32
CA THR A 17 -10.14 7.22 12.17
C THR A 17 -10.74 5.87 12.54
N GLU A 18 -12.06 5.74 12.41
CA GLU A 18 -12.74 4.45 12.53
C GLU A 18 -12.83 3.77 11.18
N ILE A 19 -12.55 2.46 11.18
CA ILE A 19 -12.43 1.68 9.96
C ILE A 19 -13.12 0.34 10.14
N GLU A 20 -14.07 0.06 9.26
CA GLU A 20 -14.81 -1.19 9.24
C GLU A 20 -13.94 -2.36 8.75
N ASN A 21 -13.11 -2.13 7.73
CA ASN A 21 -12.28 -3.16 7.11
C ASN A 21 -10.81 -2.73 6.98
N LEU A 22 -9.90 -3.45 7.63
CA LEU A 22 -8.47 -3.10 7.66
C LEU A 22 -7.81 -3.22 6.28
N PRO A 23 -7.90 -4.34 5.55
CA PRO A 23 -7.31 -4.47 4.22
C PRO A 23 -7.84 -3.39 3.26
N GLY A 24 -9.13 -3.06 3.36
CA GLY A 24 -9.77 -2.00 2.57
C GLY A 24 -9.08 -0.64 2.66
N CYS A 25 -8.38 -0.35 3.75
CA CYS A 25 -7.64 0.91 3.94
C CYS A 25 -6.57 1.17 2.89
N LEU A 26 -6.01 0.10 2.33
CA LEU A 26 -4.96 0.15 1.31
C LEU A 26 -5.50 0.62 -0.06
N PHE A 27 -6.83 0.65 -0.23
CA PHE A 27 -7.51 1.01 -1.47
C PHE A 27 -8.22 2.38 -1.43
N THR A 28 -7.95 3.20 -0.41
CA THR A 28 -8.67 4.47 -0.17
C THR A 28 -8.17 5.65 -1.01
N GLY A 29 -6.96 5.59 -1.53
CA GLY A 29 -6.37 6.61 -2.40
C GLY A 29 -6.69 6.41 -3.87
N THR A 30 -6.73 7.51 -4.62
CA THR A 30 -6.95 7.55 -6.08
C THR A 30 -5.64 7.34 -6.86
N SER A 31 -4.79 6.41 -6.43
CA SER A 31 -3.51 6.18 -7.11
C SER A 31 -3.76 5.65 -8.52
N PRO A 32 -3.11 6.22 -9.57
CA PRO A 32 -3.29 5.79 -10.95
C PRO A 32 -2.75 4.38 -11.23
N LEU A 33 -2.08 3.76 -10.26
CA LEU A 33 -1.44 2.45 -10.39
C LEU A 33 -2.40 1.28 -10.29
N LEU A 34 -3.47 1.36 -9.51
CA LEU A 34 -4.49 0.30 -9.50
C LEU A 34 -5.54 0.46 -10.59
N ARG A 35 -5.60 1.65 -11.22
CA ARG A 35 -6.55 1.94 -12.30
C ARG A 35 -6.49 0.94 -13.47
N PRO A 36 -5.31 0.50 -13.97
CA PRO A 36 -5.22 -0.53 -14.99
C PRO A 36 -5.80 -1.89 -14.57
N PHE A 37 -5.83 -2.18 -13.26
CA PHE A 37 -6.21 -3.49 -12.70
C PHE A 37 -7.61 -3.51 -12.12
N MET A 38 -8.37 -2.42 -12.23
CA MET A 38 -9.72 -2.35 -11.66
C MET A 38 -10.62 -3.46 -12.16
N LYS A 39 -10.45 -3.89 -13.43
CA LYS A 39 -11.18 -5.04 -14.00
C LYS A 39 -10.83 -6.36 -13.33
N ASN A 40 -9.54 -6.60 -13.06
CA ASN A 40 -9.12 -7.82 -12.37
C ASN A 40 -9.65 -7.80 -10.93
N LEU A 41 -9.50 -6.66 -10.23
CA LEU A 41 -9.99 -6.49 -8.85
C LEU A 41 -11.52 -6.59 -8.72
N GLU A 42 -12.26 -6.24 -9.76
CA GLU A 42 -13.71 -6.41 -9.83
C GLU A 42 -14.16 -7.87 -9.70
N GLU A 43 -13.31 -8.84 -10.05
CA GLU A 43 -13.62 -10.26 -9.92
C GLU A 43 -13.83 -10.66 -8.45
N ILE A 44 -13.12 -10.00 -7.53
CA ILE A 44 -13.22 -10.19 -6.08
C ILE A 44 -14.62 -9.81 -5.58
N LEU A 45 -15.25 -8.83 -6.22
CA LEU A 45 -16.54 -8.31 -5.78
C LEU A 45 -17.70 -9.30 -6.03
N PRO A 46 -18.78 -9.20 -5.25
CA PRO A 46 -20.06 -9.87 -5.55
C PRO A 46 -20.54 -9.52 -6.96
N ALA A 47 -21.25 -10.45 -7.62
CA ALA A 47 -21.70 -10.27 -9.01
C ALA A 47 -22.54 -8.99 -9.20
N GLU A 48 -23.31 -8.63 -8.19
CA GLU A 48 -24.18 -7.44 -8.16
C GLU A 48 -23.40 -6.11 -8.25
N ASN A 49 -22.14 -6.12 -7.82
CA ASN A 49 -21.27 -4.95 -7.72
C ASN A 49 -20.36 -4.77 -8.95
N ARG A 50 -20.45 -5.67 -9.93
CA ARG A 50 -19.67 -5.64 -11.17
C ARG A 50 -20.33 -4.75 -12.24
N GLY A 51 -19.54 -4.24 -13.18
CA GLY A 51 -19.95 -3.39 -14.30
C GLY A 51 -20.32 -1.96 -13.91
N ARG A 52 -20.08 -1.54 -12.66
CA ARG A 52 -20.55 -0.23 -12.13
C ARG A 52 -19.52 0.90 -12.22
N GLY A 53 -18.36 0.63 -12.81
CA GLY A 53 -17.30 1.60 -13.09
C GLY A 53 -16.26 1.75 -11.97
N ASP A 54 -15.07 2.28 -12.32
CA ASP A 54 -13.87 2.33 -11.47
C ASP A 54 -14.14 2.88 -10.06
N SER A 55 -14.85 4.00 -9.94
CA SER A 55 -15.12 4.65 -8.65
C SER A 55 -15.99 3.78 -7.73
N TYR A 56 -16.94 3.04 -8.29
CA TYR A 56 -17.79 2.13 -7.53
C TYR A 56 -16.99 0.91 -7.08
N ILE A 57 -16.18 0.34 -7.98
CA ILE A 57 -15.34 -0.82 -7.68
C ILE A 57 -14.37 -0.47 -6.54
N LEU A 58 -13.71 0.69 -6.59
CA LEU A 58 -12.83 1.15 -5.50
C LEU A 58 -13.56 1.23 -4.16
N SER A 59 -14.77 1.81 -4.13
CA SER A 59 -15.58 1.89 -2.92
C SER A 59 -15.96 0.50 -2.40
N ALA A 60 -16.40 -0.40 -3.28
CA ALA A 60 -16.79 -1.76 -2.92
C ALA A 60 -15.60 -2.61 -2.42
N LEU A 61 -14.40 -2.41 -2.98
CA LEU A 61 -13.18 -3.06 -2.51
C LEU A 61 -12.87 -2.72 -1.05
N HIS A 62 -13.25 -1.53 -0.58
CA HIS A 62 -13.03 -1.17 0.83
C HIS A 62 -13.76 -2.13 1.76
N THR A 63 -14.93 -2.62 1.37
CA THR A 63 -15.77 -3.45 2.24
C THR A 63 -15.53 -4.95 2.05
N HIS A 64 -15.16 -5.38 0.84
CA HIS A 64 -15.19 -6.80 0.48
C HIS A 64 -13.84 -7.52 0.52
N ILE A 65 -12.71 -6.82 0.66
CA ILE A 65 -11.40 -7.48 0.73
C ILE A 65 -11.21 -8.13 2.11
N ASP A 66 -10.86 -9.42 2.11
CA ASP A 66 -10.56 -10.16 3.34
C ASP A 66 -9.07 -10.10 3.70
N TRP A 67 -8.19 -10.12 2.69
CA TRP A 67 -6.75 -10.08 2.89
C TRP A 67 -6.00 -9.50 1.68
N ILE A 68 -4.80 -8.98 1.93
CA ILE A 68 -3.87 -8.47 0.92
C ILE A 68 -2.47 -8.92 1.28
N ARG A 69 -1.72 -9.42 0.29
CA ARG A 69 -0.30 -9.73 0.40
C ARG A 69 0.43 -9.04 -0.73
N ALA A 70 1.44 -8.26 -0.42
CA ALA A 70 2.27 -7.59 -1.41
C ALA A 70 3.74 -7.79 -1.07
N ASP A 71 4.53 -8.11 -2.08
CA ASP A 71 5.98 -8.18 -2.04
C ASP A 71 6.57 -7.58 -3.33
N GLU A 72 7.86 -7.75 -3.56
CA GLU A 72 8.54 -7.20 -4.75
C GLU A 72 8.09 -7.80 -6.07
N GLY A 73 7.51 -9.01 -6.05
CA GLY A 73 7.11 -9.76 -7.22
C GLY A 73 5.63 -9.58 -7.54
N SER A 74 4.77 -9.38 -6.54
CA SER A 74 3.33 -9.34 -6.76
C SER A 74 2.52 -8.59 -5.71
N ILE A 75 1.28 -8.25 -6.06
CA ILE A 75 0.20 -7.86 -5.16
C ILE A 75 -0.93 -8.88 -5.32
N ALA A 76 -1.21 -9.65 -4.28
CA ALA A 76 -2.34 -10.57 -4.21
C ALA A 76 -3.42 -10.03 -3.26
N VAL A 77 -4.67 -10.10 -3.69
CA VAL A 77 -5.86 -9.64 -2.96
C VAL A 77 -6.89 -10.75 -2.99
N GLY A 78 -7.50 -11.05 -1.84
CA GLY A 78 -8.52 -12.09 -1.76
C GLY A 78 -9.78 -11.70 -1.00
N SER A 79 -10.87 -12.37 -1.36
CA SER A 79 -12.17 -12.33 -0.69
C SER A 79 -12.86 -13.69 -0.85
N GLY A 80 -13.17 -14.35 0.26
CA GLY A 80 -13.64 -15.73 0.26
C GLY A 80 -12.69 -16.65 -0.51
N GLU A 81 -13.23 -17.39 -1.49
CA GLU A 81 -12.47 -18.30 -2.35
C GLU A 81 -11.79 -17.60 -3.55
N LYS A 82 -12.07 -16.32 -3.77
CA LYS A 82 -11.55 -15.57 -4.92
C LYS A 82 -10.22 -14.92 -4.57
N THR A 83 -9.27 -15.04 -5.48
CA THR A 83 -7.96 -14.39 -5.39
C THR A 83 -7.62 -13.76 -6.72
N VAL A 84 -7.13 -12.53 -6.68
CA VAL A 84 -6.55 -11.83 -7.82
C VAL A 84 -5.13 -11.47 -7.46
N ALA A 85 -4.19 -11.82 -8.34
CA ALA A 85 -2.79 -11.47 -8.21
C ALA A 85 -2.38 -10.60 -9.39
N ILE A 86 -1.58 -9.58 -9.10
CA ILE A 86 -0.97 -8.68 -10.08
C ILE A 86 0.53 -8.90 -9.96
N SER A 87 1.18 -9.36 -11.02
CA SER A 87 2.64 -9.50 -11.00
C SER A 87 3.33 -8.18 -11.37
N ARG A 88 4.61 -8.07 -10.99
CA ARG A 88 5.46 -6.95 -11.37
C ARG A 88 5.57 -6.82 -12.89
N GLU A 89 5.65 -7.94 -13.59
CA GLU A 89 5.78 -8.02 -15.03
C GLU A 89 4.52 -7.49 -15.71
N GLU A 90 3.33 -7.94 -15.28
CA GLU A 90 2.04 -7.46 -15.80
C GLU A 90 1.90 -5.94 -15.59
N LEU A 91 2.31 -5.43 -14.42
CA LEU A 91 2.34 -4.00 -14.17
C LEU A 91 3.35 -3.27 -15.05
N GLY A 92 4.54 -3.82 -15.21
CA GLY A 92 5.58 -3.27 -16.07
C GLY A 92 5.11 -3.12 -17.51
N GLU A 93 4.41 -4.12 -18.04
CA GLU A 93 3.84 -4.10 -19.40
C GLU A 93 2.75 -3.02 -19.53
N LEU A 94 1.76 -3.01 -18.63
CA LEU A 94 0.66 -2.04 -18.67
C LEU A 94 1.15 -0.59 -18.52
N MET A 95 2.11 -0.37 -17.63
CA MET A 95 2.71 0.94 -17.46
C MET A 95 3.66 1.31 -18.60
N GLY A 96 4.37 0.35 -19.19
CA GLY A 96 5.20 0.54 -20.38
C GLY A 96 4.41 1.03 -21.58
N VAL A 97 3.21 0.48 -21.81
CA VAL A 97 2.29 0.94 -22.86
C VAL A 97 1.81 2.36 -22.59
N ARG A 98 1.44 2.67 -21.34
CA ARG A 98 0.82 3.94 -20.98
C ARG A 98 1.82 5.09 -20.77
N TYR A 99 3.04 4.77 -20.35
CA TYR A 99 4.08 5.70 -19.94
C TYR A 99 5.48 5.21 -20.38
N PRO A 100 5.78 5.19 -21.68
CA PRO A 100 6.94 4.49 -22.26
C PRO A 100 8.31 5.01 -21.81
N THR A 101 8.39 6.21 -21.24
CA THR A 101 9.65 6.83 -20.80
C THR A 101 10.02 6.53 -19.35
N THR A 102 9.21 5.78 -18.63
CA THR A 102 9.45 5.48 -17.21
C THR A 102 10.15 4.13 -17.06
N SER A 103 11.13 4.05 -16.17
CA SER A 103 11.82 2.80 -15.84
C SER A 103 10.96 1.92 -14.92
N HIS A 104 9.88 1.34 -15.48
CA HIS A 104 8.86 0.59 -14.73
C HIS A 104 9.38 -0.66 -14.02
N HIS A 105 10.52 -1.19 -14.49
CA HIS A 105 11.22 -2.26 -13.78
C HIS A 105 11.69 -1.85 -12.37
N GLN A 106 11.67 -0.57 -12.01
CA GLN A 106 12.03 -0.07 -10.68
C GLN A 106 10.81 0.18 -9.76
N LEU A 107 9.60 -0.15 -10.22
CA LEU A 107 8.38 0.03 -9.43
C LEU A 107 8.43 -0.85 -8.18
N ASN A 108 8.38 -0.23 -7.00
CA ASN A 108 8.31 -0.94 -5.73
C ASN A 108 6.84 -1.20 -5.40
N LEU A 109 6.30 -2.37 -5.78
CA LEU A 109 4.86 -2.68 -5.68
C LEU A 109 4.29 -2.45 -4.28
N PRO A 110 4.90 -2.93 -3.19
CA PRO A 110 4.38 -2.72 -1.85
C PRO A 110 4.42 -1.24 -1.45
N GLY A 111 5.48 -0.52 -1.83
CA GLY A 111 5.56 0.93 -1.65
C GLY A 111 4.45 1.68 -2.39
N LEU A 112 4.12 1.25 -3.61
CA LEU A 112 3.05 1.85 -4.41
C LEU A 112 1.66 1.58 -3.83
N LEU A 113 1.40 0.35 -3.41
CA LEU A 113 0.19 -0.02 -2.68
C LEU A 113 0.07 0.78 -1.38
N PHE A 114 1.17 0.94 -0.64
CA PHE A 114 1.19 1.76 0.57
C PHE A 114 0.88 3.23 0.29
N LEU A 115 1.39 3.80 -0.81
CA LEU A 115 1.06 5.18 -1.18
C LEU A 115 -0.40 5.37 -1.60
N GLN A 116 -1.07 4.29 -2.00
CA GLN A 116 -2.52 4.29 -2.24
C GLN A 116 -3.32 4.20 -0.95
N SER A 117 -2.72 3.79 0.16
CA SER A 117 -3.41 3.78 1.44
C SER A 117 -3.84 5.17 1.90
N GLY A 118 -4.78 5.19 2.84
CA GLY A 118 -5.38 6.42 3.35
C GLY A 118 -4.40 7.22 4.19
N PRO A 119 -4.59 8.56 4.30
CA PRO A 119 -3.74 9.41 5.15
C PRO A 119 -3.63 8.89 6.59
N ALA A 120 -4.71 8.32 7.14
CA ALA A 120 -4.73 7.74 8.48
C ALA A 120 -3.74 6.58 8.66
N LEU A 121 -3.63 5.68 7.67
CA LEU A 121 -2.70 4.56 7.73
C LEU A 121 -1.25 5.05 7.62
N GLN A 122 -0.99 5.98 6.69
CA GLN A 122 0.33 6.58 6.52
C GLN A 122 0.78 7.32 7.78
N GLU A 123 -0.13 8.01 8.47
CA GLU A 123 0.15 8.73 9.72
C GLU A 123 0.40 7.78 10.88
N THR A 124 -0.44 6.77 11.02
CA THR A 124 -0.27 5.73 12.03
C THR A 124 1.09 5.04 11.88
N CYS A 125 1.47 4.67 10.65
CA CYS A 125 2.82 4.15 10.36
C CYS A 125 3.93 5.11 10.80
N ALA A 126 3.83 6.40 10.47
CA ALA A 126 4.87 7.38 10.82
C ALA A 126 5.02 7.54 12.34
N ILE A 127 3.89 7.56 13.06
CA ILE A 127 3.87 7.63 14.53
C ILE A 127 4.52 6.38 15.13
N LEU A 128 4.17 5.18 14.63
CA LEU A 128 4.70 3.91 15.12
C LEU A 128 6.20 3.76 14.81
N LEU A 129 6.66 4.15 13.60
CA LEU A 129 8.10 4.20 13.28
C LEU A 129 8.87 5.07 14.28
N ARG A 130 8.32 6.23 14.62
CA ARG A 130 8.96 7.15 15.56
C ARG A 130 8.94 6.60 16.99
N ARG A 131 7.82 6.04 17.42
CA ARG A 131 7.61 5.58 18.81
C ARG A 131 8.38 4.30 19.10
N ASP A 132 8.32 3.34 18.20
CA ASP A 132 8.76 1.97 18.46
C ASP A 132 10.16 1.69 17.88
N HIS A 133 10.61 2.49 16.90
CA HIS A 133 11.90 2.32 16.23
C HIS A 133 12.78 3.59 16.23
N HIS A 134 12.33 4.68 16.86
CA HIS A 134 13.05 5.97 16.89
C HIS A 134 13.39 6.51 15.49
N LEU A 135 12.56 6.22 14.48
CA LEU A 135 12.74 6.71 13.12
C LEU A 135 11.72 7.80 12.80
N LYS A 136 12.17 9.05 12.64
CA LYS A 136 11.30 10.15 12.20
C LYS A 136 11.31 10.30 10.69
N ILE A 137 10.14 10.14 10.09
CA ILE A 137 9.90 10.53 8.70
C ILE A 137 9.72 12.07 8.63
N PRO A 138 10.42 12.78 7.73
CA PRO A 138 10.21 14.20 7.50
C PRO A 138 8.79 14.55 7.04
N ASP A 139 8.26 15.68 7.53
CA ASP A 139 6.87 16.11 7.30
C ASP A 139 6.56 16.52 5.84
N GLY A 140 7.58 16.70 5.00
CA GLY A 140 7.40 17.09 3.60
C GLY A 140 6.69 16.01 2.78
N ARG A 141 5.50 16.31 2.22
CA ARG A 141 4.67 15.35 1.45
C ARG A 141 5.44 14.58 0.38
N ARG A 142 6.28 15.26 -0.41
CA ARG A 142 7.09 14.61 -1.47
C ARG A 142 8.12 13.66 -0.87
N THR A 143 8.86 14.12 0.14
CA THR A 143 9.89 13.34 0.85
C THR A 143 9.29 12.11 1.52
N ARG A 144 8.16 12.28 2.22
CA ARG A 144 7.43 11.19 2.87
C ARG A 144 6.95 10.14 1.88
N ARG A 145 6.35 10.57 0.75
CA ARG A 145 5.95 9.64 -0.32
C ARG A 145 7.14 8.87 -0.88
N TYR A 146 8.27 9.55 -1.10
CA TYR A 146 9.49 8.90 -1.56
C TYR A 146 9.99 7.87 -0.54
N ILE A 147 10.08 8.24 0.75
CA ILE A 147 10.55 7.33 1.81
C ILE A 147 9.67 6.09 1.87
N PHE A 148 8.34 6.24 1.92
CA PHE A 148 7.44 5.10 1.96
C PHE A 148 7.52 4.26 0.68
N HIS A 149 7.52 4.89 -0.49
CA HIS A 149 7.64 4.17 -1.75
C HIS A 149 8.95 3.39 -1.84
N SER A 150 10.07 3.92 -1.36
CA SER A 150 11.37 3.26 -1.47
C SER A 150 11.63 2.22 -0.38
N SER A 151 11.11 2.45 0.84
CA SER A 151 11.44 1.61 1.99
C SER A 151 10.45 0.49 2.25
N VAL A 152 9.16 0.60 1.86
CA VAL A 152 8.20 -0.49 2.09
C VAL A 152 8.51 -1.65 1.15
N THR A 153 8.75 -2.84 1.70
CA THR A 153 9.22 -4.02 0.97
C THR A 153 8.21 -5.16 0.94
N ALA A 154 7.27 -5.17 1.88
CA ALA A 154 6.15 -6.07 1.88
C ALA A 154 4.99 -5.51 2.70
N ILE A 155 3.78 -5.97 2.41
CA ILE A 155 2.57 -5.72 3.19
C ILE A 155 1.82 -7.04 3.33
N ASP A 156 1.40 -7.36 4.54
CA ASP A 156 0.47 -8.45 4.82
C ASP A 156 -0.69 -7.88 5.64
N ALA A 157 -1.90 -7.97 5.13
CA ALA A 157 -3.07 -7.40 5.74
C ALA A 157 -4.21 -8.40 5.76
N ASP A 158 -4.90 -8.48 6.89
CA ASP A 158 -6.11 -9.26 7.09
C ASP A 158 -7.10 -8.48 7.98
N LYS A 159 -8.16 -9.15 8.44
CA LYS A 159 -9.20 -8.54 9.28
C LYS A 159 -8.70 -8.13 10.67
N GLU A 160 -7.59 -8.70 11.14
CA GLU A 160 -7.04 -8.48 12.47
C GLU A 160 -5.96 -7.38 12.47
N ARG A 161 -5.11 -7.34 11.44
CA ARG A 161 -3.96 -6.43 11.38
C ARG A 161 -3.50 -6.10 9.96
N ILE A 162 -2.71 -5.04 9.87
CA ILE A 162 -1.86 -4.70 8.72
C ILE A 162 -0.41 -4.70 9.19
N ALA A 163 0.40 -5.61 8.66
CA ALA A 163 1.84 -5.64 8.83
C ALA A 163 2.52 -4.95 7.65
N VAL A 164 3.34 -3.94 7.93
CA VAL A 164 4.11 -3.20 6.92
C VAL A 164 5.59 -3.40 7.19
N PHE A 165 6.28 -3.96 6.19
CA PHE A 165 7.71 -4.27 6.28
C PHE A 165 8.52 -3.19 5.60
N PHE A 166 9.55 -2.70 6.28
CA PHE A 166 10.41 -1.65 5.81
C PHE A 166 11.87 -2.08 5.75
N ASP A 167 12.56 -1.63 4.71
CA ASP A 167 14.00 -1.74 4.54
C ASP A 167 14.60 -0.33 4.45
N MET A 168 15.25 0.09 5.53
CA MET A 168 15.86 1.43 5.63
C MET A 168 17.14 1.54 4.80
N GLU A 169 17.78 0.42 4.45
CA GLU A 169 18.99 0.44 3.61
C GLU A 169 18.69 0.88 2.17
N ARG A 170 17.41 0.84 1.75
CA ARG A 170 16.95 1.38 0.45
C ARG A 170 16.86 2.89 0.40
N LEU A 171 16.88 3.54 1.56
CA LEU A 171 16.87 4.99 1.61
C LEU A 171 18.26 5.54 1.28
N PRO A 172 18.35 6.70 0.62
CA PRO A 172 19.62 7.34 0.39
C PRO A 172 20.30 7.59 1.74
N LYS A 173 21.62 7.39 1.79
CA LYS A 173 22.44 7.67 2.95
C LYS A 173 22.91 9.12 2.90
N ARG A 174 23.15 9.71 4.06
CA ARG A 174 23.87 10.98 4.18
C ARG A 174 25.33 10.79 3.75
N ALA A 175 26.05 11.89 3.56
CA ALA A 175 27.46 11.86 3.16
C ALA A 175 28.36 11.08 4.15
N ASP A 176 27.95 11.02 5.41
CA ASP A 176 28.60 10.25 6.48
C ASP A 176 28.18 8.76 6.54
N GLY A 177 27.32 8.31 5.61
CA GLY A 177 26.80 6.95 5.55
C GLY A 177 25.62 6.67 6.49
N SER A 178 25.17 7.65 7.28
CA SER A 178 24.02 7.47 8.18
C SER A 178 22.67 7.53 7.43
N CYS A 179 21.63 6.95 8.05
CA CYS A 179 20.26 7.00 7.51
C CYS A 179 19.75 8.45 7.45
N VAL A 180 18.95 8.76 6.42
CA VAL A 180 18.31 10.09 6.30
C VAL A 180 17.25 10.35 7.37
N LEU A 181 16.69 9.30 7.97
CA LEU A 181 15.74 9.38 9.08
C LEU A 181 16.50 9.60 10.40
N VAL A 182 15.95 10.42 11.29
CA VAL A 182 16.55 10.82 12.59
C VAL A 182 15.61 10.48 13.72
#